data_AF-A0A935SL97-F1
#
_entry.id   AF-A0A935SL97-F1
#
_cell.length_a   1.000
_cell.length_b   1.000
_cell.length_c   1.000
_cell.angle_alpha   90.00
_cell.angle_beta   90.00
_cell.angle_gamma   90.00
#
_symmetry.space_group_name_H-M   'P 1'
#
loop_
_entity.id
_entity.type
_entity.pdbx_description
1 polymer ?
#
loop_
_entity_poly.entity_id
_entity_poly.type
_entity_poly.pdbx_seq_one_letter_code
_entity_poly.pdbx_strand_id
1 'polypeptide(L)'
;MKSLKYFLLILGIAGIFISCQKELAFDLSGPSTGTLKSDDLGNCLPASVKGIYTVDSVLGSNNFIEITLNTGTPGTYNIKSDTINGYSFSGSGKINTIGLSTIKLQSSGIPLAAGTDIFTITYNNNTCKIPVNAVVYQSYFPLTQNSWWSYDVNIPAFPGDSLRVESNDNISINGKEYRIFQNGPNETVEDSAYYFKAGPEYYHRFDASDYTLSVSFDESVDTVMMFLSEALNPGTSWASEFDGKINTQPSKIRYTYTLVEANGNLDVNGVIFNNVHKVKLKTEAKIGNGQYVEDSNFEFFYAAGIGLIRAKGWLVANPNFVLQQDIRHYKVF
;
A
#
# COMPACT_ATOMS: atom_id res chain seq x y z
N MET A 1 65.77 -33.18 47.62
CA MET A 1 64.81 -32.44 46.76
C MET A 1 63.64 -31.97 47.62
N LYS A 2 63.80 -30.78 48.21
CA LYS A 2 63.02 -30.22 49.32
C LYS A 2 62.18 -28.98 48.91
N SER A 3 61.90 -28.77 47.63
CA SER A 3 61.30 -27.51 47.16
C SER A 3 60.09 -27.63 46.22
N LEU A 4 59.55 -28.83 45.96
CA LEU A 4 58.50 -29.01 44.94
C LEU A 4 57.11 -29.41 45.45
N LYS A 5 56.93 -29.70 46.75
CA LYS A 5 55.61 -30.05 47.31
C LYS A 5 54.91 -28.91 48.06
N TYR A 6 55.62 -27.82 48.37
CA TYR A 6 54.98 -26.58 48.86
C TYR A 6 54.25 -25.80 47.75
N PHE A 7 54.49 -26.15 46.48
CA PHE A 7 53.74 -25.61 45.34
C PHE A 7 52.29 -26.13 45.29
N LEU A 8 52.02 -27.29 45.91
CA LEU A 8 50.67 -27.85 46.06
C LEU A 8 49.91 -27.31 47.29
N LEU A 9 50.55 -26.48 48.13
CA LEU A 9 49.91 -25.89 49.31
C LEU A 9 49.47 -24.43 49.10
N ILE A 10 49.87 -23.78 48.00
CA ILE A 10 49.47 -22.40 47.65
C ILE A 10 48.25 -22.37 46.70
N LEU A 11 47.90 -23.49 46.07
CA LEU A 11 46.68 -23.60 45.22
C LEU A 11 45.40 -24.03 45.97
N GLY A 12 45.50 -24.40 47.26
CA GLY A 12 44.36 -24.93 48.04
C GLY A 12 43.61 -23.92 48.90
N ILE A 13 44.07 -22.66 48.97
CA ILE A 13 43.44 -21.57 49.75
C ILE A 13 43.27 -20.33 48.86
N ALA A 14 42.84 -20.54 47.61
CA ALA A 14 42.09 -19.54 46.87
C ALA A 14 40.62 -19.93 47.01
N GLY A 15 40.10 -19.79 48.24
CA GLY A 15 38.69 -19.93 48.52
C GLY A 15 37.93 -18.93 47.68
N ILE A 16 37.23 -19.45 46.67
CA ILE A 16 35.87 -19.09 46.27
C ILE A 16 35.45 -17.69 46.77
N PHE A 17 35.95 -16.66 46.10
CA PHE A 17 35.23 -15.41 45.94
C PHE A 17 34.91 -15.25 44.45
N ILE A 18 34.20 -16.23 43.90
CA ILE A 18 33.22 -15.88 42.86
C ILE A 18 32.14 -15.14 43.63
N SER A 19 32.37 -13.85 43.84
CA SER A 19 31.29 -12.90 44.00
C SER A 19 30.47 -13.01 42.74
N CYS A 20 29.47 -13.90 42.76
CA CYS A 20 28.24 -13.64 42.07
C CYS A 20 27.74 -12.34 42.71
N GLN A 21 28.12 -11.19 42.17
CA GLN A 21 27.31 -10.01 42.43
C GLN A 21 25.95 -10.44 41.94
N LYS A 22 25.05 -10.71 42.89
CA LYS A 22 23.63 -10.79 42.62
C LYS A 22 23.35 -9.50 41.88
N GLU A 23 23.22 -9.57 40.56
CA GLU A 23 22.73 -8.42 39.82
C GLU A 23 21.44 -8.06 40.54
N LEU A 24 21.39 -6.84 41.07
CA LEU A 24 20.16 -6.27 41.52
C LEU A 24 19.30 -6.21 40.26
N ALA A 25 18.58 -7.29 39.98
CA ALA A 25 17.32 -7.24 39.29
C ALA A 25 16.49 -6.32 40.17
N PHE A 26 16.60 -5.02 39.91
CA PHE A 26 15.72 -4.04 40.47
C PHE A 26 14.35 -4.50 39.98
N ASP A 27 13.57 -5.12 40.87
CA ASP A 27 12.19 -5.47 40.59
C ASP A 27 11.46 -4.12 40.42
N LEU A 28 11.53 -3.60 39.19
CA LEU A 28 10.88 -2.40 38.68
C LEU A 28 9.37 -2.66 38.59
N SER A 29 8.80 -2.98 39.75
CA SER A 29 7.40 -3.28 40.00
C SER A 29 6.60 -2.02 40.32
N GLY A 30 7.29 -0.92 40.66
CA GLY A 30 6.68 0.39 40.87
C GLY A 30 6.32 1.12 39.56
N PRO A 31 5.46 2.15 39.64
CA PRO A 31 5.19 3.02 38.50
C PRO A 31 6.44 3.84 38.15
N SER A 32 6.70 4.00 36.86
CA SER A 32 7.74 4.91 36.40
C SER A 32 7.35 6.38 36.65
N THR A 33 8.35 7.24 36.80
CA THR A 33 8.16 8.70 36.87
C THR A 33 8.80 9.35 35.65
N GLY A 34 8.33 10.53 35.25
CA GLY A 34 8.85 11.22 34.08
C GLY A 34 7.84 12.18 33.46
N THR A 35 8.17 12.64 32.25
CA THR A 35 7.35 13.58 31.48
C THR A 35 7.33 13.17 30.01
N LEU A 36 6.20 13.37 29.33
CA LEU A 36 6.15 13.36 27.87
C LEU A 36 6.94 14.58 27.39
N LYS A 37 7.83 14.37 26.43
CA LYS A 37 8.51 15.48 25.79
C LYS A 37 7.52 16.23 24.91
N SER A 38 7.51 17.55 25.05
CA SER A 38 6.69 18.46 24.28
C SER A 38 7.44 19.74 23.92
N ASP A 39 6.96 20.45 22.90
CA ASP A 39 7.36 21.82 22.58
C ASP A 39 6.67 22.85 23.49
N ASP A 40 6.99 24.13 23.31
CA ASP A 40 6.43 25.23 24.10
C ASP A 40 4.91 25.44 23.88
N LEU A 41 4.34 24.83 22.85
CA LEU A 41 2.90 24.86 22.53
C LEU A 41 2.16 23.61 23.07
N GLY A 42 2.88 22.69 23.72
CA GLY A 42 2.34 21.46 24.29
C GLY A 42 2.15 20.34 23.27
N ASN A 43 2.75 20.41 22.08
CA ASN A 43 2.73 19.30 21.11
C ASN A 43 3.82 18.28 21.45
N CYS A 44 3.53 16.99 21.32
CA CYS A 44 4.50 15.93 21.59
C CYS A 44 5.72 16.03 20.64
N LEU A 45 6.95 15.92 21.16
CA LEU A 45 8.17 16.04 20.34
C LEU A 45 9.35 15.17 20.86
N PRO A 46 10.09 14.46 19.98
CA PRO A 46 9.66 14.05 18.66
C PRO A 46 8.46 13.11 18.76
N ALA A 47 7.57 13.21 17.77
CA ALA A 47 6.43 12.33 17.61
C ALA A 47 6.25 11.93 16.14
N SER A 48 5.71 10.74 15.89
CA SER A 48 5.37 10.28 14.54
C SER A 48 4.06 9.51 14.54
N VAL A 49 3.29 9.66 13.45
CA VAL A 49 2.06 8.92 13.21
C VAL A 49 2.34 7.88 12.13
N LYS A 50 1.99 6.62 12.39
CA LYS A 50 2.16 5.48 11.48
C LYS A 50 0.81 4.89 11.10
N GLY A 51 0.70 4.47 9.84
CA GLY A 51 -0.52 3.92 9.25
C GLY A 51 -1.45 4.99 8.66
N ILE A 52 -2.45 4.53 7.91
CA ILE A 52 -3.52 5.35 7.33
C ILE A 52 -4.78 5.13 8.19
N TYR A 53 -5.36 6.23 8.68
CA TYR A 53 -6.53 6.20 9.56
C TYR A 53 -7.78 6.36 8.72
N THR A 54 -8.28 5.24 8.21
CA THR A 54 -9.40 5.22 7.29
C THR A 54 -10.74 5.30 8.02
N VAL A 55 -11.62 6.20 7.58
CA VAL A 55 -13.01 6.30 8.04
C VAL A 55 -13.75 4.97 7.82
N ASP A 56 -14.56 4.58 8.81
CA ASP A 56 -15.35 3.34 8.82
C ASP A 56 -14.53 2.03 8.76
N SER A 57 -13.21 2.10 9.01
CA SER A 57 -12.33 0.94 9.07
C SER A 57 -11.75 0.73 10.47
N VAL A 58 -11.76 -0.53 10.92
CA VAL A 58 -11.12 -0.94 12.18
C VAL A 58 -9.61 -0.73 12.06
N LEU A 59 -9.04 0.03 13.00
CA LEU A 59 -7.61 0.27 13.04
C LEU A 59 -6.85 -0.97 13.52
N GLY A 60 -5.76 -1.30 12.83
CA GLY A 60 -4.96 -2.51 13.08
C GLY A 60 -3.59 -2.23 13.70
N SER A 61 -2.76 -3.27 13.80
CA SER A 61 -1.39 -3.21 14.36
C SER A 61 -0.43 -2.24 13.65
N ASN A 62 -0.74 -1.89 12.40
CA ASN A 62 0.01 -0.94 11.57
C ASN A 62 -0.38 0.52 11.84
N ASN A 63 -1.46 0.77 12.58
CA ASN A 63 -1.91 2.08 13.01
C ASN A 63 -1.40 2.33 14.44
N PHE A 64 -0.42 3.21 14.59
CA PHE A 64 0.11 3.57 15.89
C PHE A 64 0.78 4.94 15.85
N ILE A 65 1.04 5.49 17.02
CA ILE A 65 1.87 6.69 17.18
C ILE A 65 3.12 6.36 17.98
N GLU A 66 4.20 7.06 17.70
CA GLU A 66 5.43 7.03 18.48
C GLU A 66 5.62 8.37 19.15
N ILE A 67 5.85 8.37 20.45
CA ILE A 67 6.07 9.56 21.27
C ILE A 67 7.33 9.40 22.11
N THR A 68 7.90 10.50 22.59
CA THR A 68 9.11 10.47 23.43
C THR A 68 8.77 10.68 24.90
N LEU A 69 9.16 9.71 25.72
CA LEU A 69 9.08 9.76 27.18
C LEU A 69 10.46 10.11 27.76
N ASN A 70 10.52 11.10 28.66
CA ASN A 70 11.70 11.39 29.47
C ASN A 70 11.51 10.81 30.87
N THR A 71 12.11 9.65 31.12
CA THR A 71 11.98 8.88 32.35
C THR A 71 12.90 9.40 33.45
N GLY A 72 12.34 9.71 34.62
CA GLY A 72 13.09 10.05 35.83
C GLY A 72 13.44 8.80 36.65
N THR A 73 12.43 8.00 36.98
CA THR A 73 12.60 6.72 37.69
C THR A 73 12.09 5.59 36.80
N PRO A 74 12.89 4.55 36.53
CA PRO A 74 12.44 3.40 35.76
C PRO A 74 11.26 2.69 36.47
N GLY A 75 10.43 1.97 35.73
CA GLY A 75 9.23 1.34 36.27
C GLY A 75 8.20 0.95 35.21
N THR A 76 7.00 0.61 35.65
CA THR A 76 5.85 0.35 34.77
C THR A 76 5.21 1.66 34.31
N TYR A 77 4.90 1.77 33.02
CA TYR A 77 4.16 2.91 32.47
C TYR A 77 2.81 2.47 31.91
N ASN A 78 1.86 3.40 31.94
CA ASN A 78 0.59 3.31 31.23
C ASN A 78 0.31 4.69 30.63
N ILE A 79 0.31 4.78 29.31
CA ILE A 79 0.10 6.00 28.54
C ILE A 79 -1.14 5.79 27.68
N LYS A 80 -2.03 6.78 27.66
CA LYS A 80 -3.27 6.75 26.90
C LYS A 80 -3.61 8.11 26.32
N SER A 81 -4.36 8.14 25.23
CA SER A 81 -5.04 9.34 24.76
C SER A 81 -6.47 9.43 25.28
N ASP A 82 -7.11 10.56 25.03
CA ASP A 82 -8.56 10.65 24.91
C ASP A 82 -9.09 9.85 23.70
N THR A 83 -10.41 9.67 23.64
CA THR A 83 -11.08 9.08 22.47
C THR A 83 -11.68 10.22 21.66
N ILE A 84 -11.22 10.37 20.43
CA ILE A 84 -11.70 11.36 19.47
C ILE A 84 -12.11 10.62 18.21
N ASN A 85 -13.22 11.03 17.61
CA ASN A 85 -13.65 10.52 16.32
C ASN A 85 -13.77 8.97 16.26
N GLY A 86 -14.11 8.33 17.40
CA GLY A 86 -14.33 6.88 17.49
C GLY A 86 -13.09 6.01 17.71
N TYR A 87 -11.90 6.60 17.89
CA TYR A 87 -10.66 5.85 18.17
C TYR A 87 -9.78 6.52 19.23
N SER A 88 -8.80 5.77 19.75
CA SER A 88 -7.83 6.24 20.75
C SER A 88 -6.52 5.47 20.66
N PHE A 89 -5.52 5.92 21.41
CA PHE A 89 -4.18 5.34 21.49
C PHE A 89 -3.85 4.92 22.91
N SER A 90 -3.17 3.78 23.08
CA SER A 90 -2.65 3.37 24.38
C SER A 90 -1.38 2.53 24.27
N GLY A 91 -0.57 2.57 25.32
CA GLY A 91 0.62 1.74 25.46
C GLY A 91 0.96 1.56 26.93
N SER A 92 1.29 0.33 27.30
CA SER A 92 1.73 -0.02 28.64
C SER A 92 2.93 -0.95 28.57
N GLY A 93 3.84 -0.82 29.52
CA GLY A 93 5.04 -1.65 29.55
C GLY A 93 5.93 -1.33 30.73
N LYS A 94 7.21 -1.74 30.61
CA LYS A 94 8.26 -1.43 31.58
C LYS A 94 9.35 -0.62 30.90
N ILE A 95 9.83 0.42 31.57
CA ILE A 95 11.01 1.17 31.18
C ILE A 95 12.11 0.92 32.22
N ASN A 96 13.29 0.53 31.75
CA ASN A 96 14.40 0.09 32.60
C ASN A 96 15.53 1.11 32.68
N THR A 97 15.44 2.19 31.89
CA THR A 97 16.48 3.22 31.76
C THR A 97 15.93 4.59 32.12
N ILE A 98 16.80 5.42 32.68
CA ILE A 98 16.55 6.85 32.89
C ILE A 98 16.83 7.59 31.58
N GLY A 99 16.10 8.68 31.32
CA GLY A 99 16.29 9.53 30.14
C GLY A 99 15.27 9.27 29.04
N LEU A 100 15.64 9.59 27.80
CA LEU A 100 14.72 9.58 26.66
C LEU A 100 14.48 8.16 26.15
N SER A 101 13.23 7.86 25.82
CA SER A 101 12.82 6.61 25.17
C SER A 101 11.63 6.85 24.26
N THR A 102 11.63 6.20 23.10
CA THR A 102 10.49 6.20 22.18
C THR A 102 9.49 5.15 22.60
N ILE A 103 8.24 5.55 22.81
CA ILE A 103 7.14 4.67 23.20
C ILE A 103 6.14 4.59 22.05
N LYS A 104 5.84 3.36 21.63
CA LYS A 104 4.77 3.05 20.68
C LYS A 104 3.43 2.99 21.42
N LEU A 105 2.45 3.77 20.97
CA LEU A 105 1.06 3.69 21.43
C LEU A 105 0.20 3.12 20.30
N GLN A 106 -0.39 1.96 20.55
CA GLN A 106 -1.23 1.24 19.60
C GLN A 106 -2.60 1.90 19.51
N SER A 107 -3.14 2.08 18.29
CA SER A 107 -4.50 2.58 18.13
C SER A 107 -5.55 1.49 18.40
N SER A 108 -6.75 1.91 18.80
CA SER A 108 -7.95 1.07 18.90
C SER A 108 -9.18 1.87 18.49
N GLY A 109 -10.13 1.24 17.80
CA GLY A 109 -11.40 1.86 17.38
C GLY A 109 -11.52 2.03 15.86
N ILE A 110 -12.48 2.87 15.47
CA ILE A 110 -12.87 3.14 14.08
C ILE A 110 -13.02 4.66 13.90
N PRO A 111 -12.24 5.31 13.02
CA PRO A 111 -12.47 6.71 12.66
C PRO A 111 -13.87 6.90 12.06
N LEU A 112 -14.65 7.87 12.56
CA LEU A 112 -16.05 8.07 12.15
C LEU A 112 -16.23 9.14 11.07
N ALA A 113 -15.29 10.09 10.97
CA ALA A 113 -15.31 11.17 9.99
C ALA A 113 -13.90 11.51 9.52
N ALA A 114 -13.76 12.02 8.30
CA ALA A 114 -12.48 12.51 7.81
C ALA A 114 -12.16 13.88 8.41
N GLY A 115 -10.89 14.13 8.71
CA GLY A 115 -10.43 15.36 9.34
C GLY A 115 -9.15 15.18 10.14
N THR A 116 -8.66 16.28 10.72
CA THR A 116 -7.53 16.24 11.67
C THR A 116 -8.06 16.13 13.09
N ASP A 117 -7.77 14.99 13.73
CA ASP A 117 -8.08 14.70 15.12
C ASP A 117 -6.88 15.06 16.00
N ILE A 118 -7.06 15.96 16.97
CA ILE A 118 -5.98 16.39 17.88
C ILE A 118 -6.11 15.65 19.20
N PHE A 119 -5.34 14.57 19.35
CA PHE A 119 -5.35 13.74 20.56
C PHE A 119 -4.55 14.37 21.69
N THR A 120 -5.06 14.25 22.91
CA THR A 120 -4.35 14.60 24.14
C THR A 120 -3.76 13.32 24.76
N ILE A 121 -2.45 13.14 24.64
CA ILE A 121 -1.72 12.03 25.25
C ILE A 121 -1.46 12.34 26.71
N THR A 122 -1.75 11.39 27.60
CA THR A 122 -1.60 11.52 29.05
C THR A 122 -0.68 10.44 29.59
N TYR A 123 0.31 10.87 30.38
CA TYR A 123 1.17 10.03 31.20
C TYR A 123 1.27 10.64 32.60
N ASN A 124 0.76 9.94 33.61
CA ASN A 124 0.60 10.47 34.96
C ASN A 124 -0.16 11.82 34.92
N ASN A 125 0.44 12.91 35.41
CA ASN A 125 -0.13 14.26 35.40
C ASN A 125 0.39 15.13 34.24
N ASN A 126 1.16 14.55 33.31
CA ASN A 126 1.74 15.27 32.18
C ASN A 126 1.00 14.91 30.88
N THR A 127 0.81 15.91 30.03
CA THR A 127 0.11 15.76 28.75
C THR A 127 0.87 16.42 27.61
N CYS A 128 0.64 15.92 26.39
CA CYS A 128 1.02 16.59 25.15
C CYS A 128 0.01 16.26 24.05
N LYS A 129 -0.01 17.06 22.98
CA LYS A 129 -0.95 16.91 21.86
C LYS A 129 -0.30 16.33 20.61
N ILE A 130 -1.06 15.55 19.84
CA ILE A 130 -0.62 15.02 18.55
C ILE A 130 -1.78 15.04 17.53
N PRO A 131 -1.61 15.69 16.36
CA PRO A 131 -2.59 15.62 15.29
C PRO A 131 -2.48 14.29 14.52
N VAL A 132 -3.60 13.64 14.26
CA VAL A 132 -3.74 12.46 13.42
C VAL A 132 -4.77 12.75 12.34
N ASN A 133 -4.45 12.49 11.09
CA ASN A 133 -5.36 12.73 9.97
C ASN A 133 -6.16 11.47 9.65
N ALA A 134 -7.47 11.51 9.92
CA ALA A 134 -8.42 10.53 9.43
C ALA A 134 -8.84 10.88 7.99
N VAL A 135 -8.86 9.90 7.10
CA VAL A 135 -9.14 10.07 5.67
C VAL A 135 -10.21 9.09 5.22
N VAL A 136 -11.04 9.49 4.25
CA VAL A 136 -11.90 8.52 3.55
C VAL A 136 -11.01 7.62 2.70
N TYR A 137 -11.15 6.31 2.81
CA TYR A 137 -10.46 5.41 1.88
C TYR A 137 -11.07 5.55 0.49
N GLN A 138 -10.20 5.83 -0.46
CA GLN A 138 -10.57 6.02 -1.84
C GLN A 138 -9.80 5.00 -2.67
N SER A 139 -10.53 3.99 -3.14
CA SER A 139 -10.00 2.98 -4.06
C SER A 139 -9.52 3.65 -5.35
N TYR A 140 -8.33 3.28 -5.82
CA TYR A 140 -7.83 3.74 -7.12
C TYR A 140 -8.49 3.02 -8.30
N PHE A 141 -9.24 1.95 -8.06
CA PHE A 141 -10.04 1.26 -9.07
C PHE A 141 -11.35 0.73 -8.42
N PRO A 142 -12.35 1.61 -8.24
CA PRO A 142 -13.58 1.25 -7.55
C PRO A 142 -14.31 0.09 -8.24
N LEU A 143 -14.63 -0.96 -7.48
CA LEU A 143 -15.39 -2.14 -7.94
C LEU A 143 -16.85 -2.12 -7.44
N THR A 144 -17.36 -0.94 -7.08
CA THR A 144 -18.71 -0.78 -6.56
C THR A 144 -19.74 -0.93 -7.67
N GLN A 145 -20.83 -1.61 -7.36
CA GLN A 145 -21.88 -1.94 -8.33
C GLN A 145 -22.61 -0.66 -8.79
N ASN A 146 -23.02 -0.64 -10.06
CA ASN A 146 -23.68 0.46 -10.76
C ASN A 146 -22.80 1.72 -10.94
N SER A 147 -21.52 1.66 -10.55
CA SER A 147 -20.56 2.69 -10.90
C SER A 147 -20.34 2.70 -12.41
N TRP A 148 -20.22 3.89 -13.00
CA TRP A 148 -20.02 4.02 -14.44
C TRP A 148 -19.06 5.15 -14.79
N TRP A 149 -18.41 4.98 -15.93
CA TRP A 149 -17.47 5.92 -16.51
C TRP A 149 -17.77 6.10 -18.00
N SER A 150 -17.56 7.31 -18.49
CA SER A 150 -17.58 7.60 -19.92
C SER A 150 -16.28 8.28 -20.33
N TYR A 151 -15.83 8.00 -21.54
CA TYR A 151 -14.56 8.45 -22.04
C TYR A 151 -14.67 8.96 -23.46
N ASP A 152 -13.90 9.99 -23.78
CA ASP A 152 -13.59 10.38 -25.14
C ASP A 152 -12.45 9.49 -25.64
N VAL A 153 -12.69 8.79 -26.75
CA VAL A 153 -11.76 7.86 -27.37
C VAL A 153 -11.17 8.51 -28.61
N ASN A 154 -9.86 8.69 -28.60
CA ASN A 154 -9.09 9.26 -29.69
C ASN A 154 -8.15 8.19 -30.21
N ILE A 155 -8.60 7.52 -31.27
CA ILE A 155 -7.82 6.52 -32.00
C ILE A 155 -7.74 6.94 -33.47
N PRO A 156 -6.60 6.75 -34.17
CA PRO A 156 -6.42 7.27 -35.53
C PRO A 156 -7.48 6.81 -36.54
N ALA A 157 -8.07 5.64 -36.30
CA ALA A 157 -9.13 5.08 -37.15
C ALA A 157 -10.53 5.65 -36.86
N PHE A 158 -10.77 6.19 -35.66
CA PHE A 158 -12.09 6.65 -35.19
C PHE A 158 -11.93 7.90 -34.31
N PRO A 159 -11.67 9.08 -34.90
CA PRO A 159 -11.50 10.30 -34.13
C PRO A 159 -12.82 10.77 -33.52
N GLY A 160 -12.83 11.03 -32.20
CA GLY A 160 -13.98 11.60 -31.49
C GLY A 160 -15.08 10.61 -31.13
N ASP A 161 -14.75 9.32 -31.02
CA ASP A 161 -15.69 8.32 -30.51
C ASP A 161 -15.83 8.43 -28.98
N SER A 162 -16.85 7.78 -28.41
CA SER A 162 -17.07 7.75 -26.97
C SER A 162 -17.35 6.35 -26.47
N LEU A 163 -16.74 6.01 -25.33
CA LEU A 163 -16.92 4.72 -24.66
C LEU A 163 -17.66 4.95 -23.35
N ARG A 164 -18.64 4.10 -23.03
CA ARG A 164 -19.22 4.00 -21.68
C ARG A 164 -18.92 2.62 -21.11
N VAL A 165 -18.44 2.59 -19.87
CA VAL A 165 -18.15 1.38 -19.10
C VAL A 165 -18.95 1.41 -17.82
N GLU A 166 -19.59 0.29 -17.48
CA GLU A 166 -20.39 0.14 -16.26
C GLU A 166 -19.94 -1.09 -15.45
N SER A 167 -19.82 -0.91 -14.14
CA SER A 167 -19.53 -1.95 -13.16
C SER A 167 -20.86 -2.60 -12.75
N ASN A 168 -21.11 -3.81 -13.26
CA ASN A 168 -22.37 -4.54 -13.12
C ASN A 168 -22.29 -5.60 -12.01
N ASP A 169 -22.98 -6.72 -12.13
CA ASP A 169 -22.98 -7.80 -11.14
C ASP A 169 -21.62 -8.48 -10.96
N ASN A 170 -21.54 -9.32 -9.93
CA ASN A 170 -20.41 -10.23 -9.74
C ASN A 170 -20.63 -11.54 -10.51
N ILE A 171 -19.53 -12.21 -10.85
CA ILE A 171 -19.53 -13.57 -11.38
C ILE A 171 -18.46 -14.41 -10.69
N SER A 172 -18.81 -15.66 -10.41
CA SER A 172 -17.87 -16.66 -9.88
C SER A 172 -17.21 -17.42 -11.02
N ILE A 173 -15.89 -17.36 -11.10
CA ILE A 173 -15.11 -18.08 -12.11
C ILE A 173 -13.98 -18.81 -11.37
N ASN A 174 -13.93 -20.13 -11.50
CA ASN A 174 -12.91 -20.97 -10.85
C ASN A 174 -12.79 -20.71 -9.34
N GLY A 175 -13.92 -20.46 -8.66
CA GLY A 175 -13.97 -20.21 -7.21
C GLY A 175 -13.52 -18.80 -6.79
N LYS A 176 -13.31 -17.89 -7.73
CA LYS A 176 -13.01 -16.48 -7.46
C LYS A 176 -14.12 -15.58 -7.96
N GLU A 177 -14.53 -14.64 -7.11
CA GLU A 177 -15.54 -13.62 -7.43
C GLU A 177 -14.90 -12.45 -8.18
N TYR A 178 -15.44 -12.11 -9.34
CA TYR A 178 -15.06 -10.96 -10.15
C TYR A 178 -16.22 -9.99 -10.26
N ARG A 179 -15.93 -8.70 -10.21
CA ARG A 179 -16.83 -7.65 -10.68
C ARG A 179 -16.74 -7.59 -12.20
N ILE A 180 -17.89 -7.58 -12.87
CA ILE A 180 -17.97 -7.43 -14.33
C ILE A 180 -18.02 -5.94 -14.67
N PHE A 181 -17.17 -5.52 -15.60
CA PHE A 181 -17.23 -4.22 -16.25
C PHE A 181 -17.67 -4.44 -17.69
N GLN A 182 -18.70 -3.75 -18.15
CA GLN A 182 -19.27 -3.95 -19.49
C GLN A 182 -19.34 -2.65 -20.27
N ASN A 183 -19.19 -2.74 -21.59
CA ASN A 183 -19.29 -1.64 -22.53
C ASN A 183 -19.95 -2.08 -23.83
N GLY A 184 -20.53 -1.12 -24.57
CA GLY A 184 -21.03 -1.27 -25.93
C GLY A 184 -21.96 -0.11 -26.33
N PRO A 185 -22.32 0.00 -27.61
CA PRO A 185 -23.17 1.07 -28.11
C PRO A 185 -24.62 0.90 -27.66
N ASN A 186 -25.32 2.01 -27.41
CA ASN A 186 -26.78 2.05 -27.21
C ASN A 186 -27.33 1.00 -26.22
N GLU A 187 -26.69 0.85 -25.05
CA GLU A 187 -27.11 -0.09 -23.98
C GLU A 187 -27.01 -1.58 -24.34
N THR A 188 -26.34 -1.92 -25.45
CA THR A 188 -25.96 -3.30 -25.76
C THR A 188 -24.58 -3.62 -25.16
N VAL A 189 -24.42 -4.84 -24.63
CA VAL A 189 -23.12 -5.33 -24.16
C VAL A 189 -22.36 -5.86 -25.36
N GLU A 190 -21.24 -5.23 -25.68
CA GLU A 190 -20.30 -5.64 -26.72
C GLU A 190 -19.12 -6.39 -26.08
N ASP A 191 -18.50 -5.78 -25.07
CA ASP A 191 -17.36 -6.35 -24.36
C ASP A 191 -17.60 -6.45 -22.86
N SER A 192 -16.88 -7.37 -22.22
CA SER A 192 -16.89 -7.55 -20.77
C SER A 192 -15.48 -7.80 -20.26
N ALA A 193 -15.10 -7.07 -19.22
CA ALA A 193 -13.86 -7.20 -18.48
C ALA A 193 -14.15 -7.61 -17.03
N TYR A 194 -13.24 -8.37 -16.41
CA TYR A 194 -13.50 -9.00 -15.11
C TYR A 194 -12.39 -8.65 -14.13
N TYR A 195 -12.76 -7.99 -13.03
CA TYR A 195 -11.80 -7.46 -12.07
C TYR A 195 -12.09 -7.95 -10.65
N PHE A 196 -11.05 -8.11 -9.85
CA PHE A 196 -11.21 -8.29 -8.40
C PHE A 196 -10.10 -7.58 -7.64
N LYS A 197 -10.34 -7.37 -6.36
CA LYS A 197 -9.38 -6.81 -5.42
C LYS A 197 -9.03 -7.85 -4.36
N ALA A 198 -7.75 -8.00 -4.03
CA ALA A 198 -7.26 -8.82 -2.94
C ALA A 198 -6.26 -8.02 -2.10
N GLY A 199 -6.64 -7.64 -0.88
CA GLY A 199 -5.83 -6.72 -0.07
C GLY A 199 -5.65 -5.38 -0.79
N PRO A 200 -4.43 -4.84 -0.98
CA PRO A 200 -4.18 -3.60 -1.69
C PRO A 200 -4.08 -3.76 -3.22
N GLU A 201 -4.18 -4.99 -3.73
CA GLU A 201 -3.87 -5.33 -5.12
C GLU A 201 -5.13 -5.52 -5.96
N TYR A 202 -5.08 -5.06 -7.21
CA TYR A 202 -6.15 -5.18 -8.20
C TYR A 202 -5.71 -6.07 -9.35
N TYR A 203 -6.62 -6.94 -9.75
CA TYR A 203 -6.39 -7.97 -10.74
C TYR A 203 -7.41 -7.91 -11.85
N HIS A 204 -6.96 -8.22 -13.07
CA HIS A 204 -7.78 -8.30 -14.27
C HIS A 204 -7.67 -9.71 -14.85
N ARG A 205 -8.81 -10.35 -15.13
CA ARG A 205 -8.87 -11.55 -15.97
C ARG A 205 -9.01 -11.12 -17.42
N PHE A 206 -8.14 -11.62 -18.28
CA PHE A 206 -8.06 -11.23 -19.68
C PHE A 206 -7.52 -12.38 -20.53
N ASP A 207 -7.67 -12.27 -21.84
CA ASP A 207 -7.03 -13.16 -22.79
C ASP A 207 -5.64 -12.62 -23.16
N ALA A 208 -4.58 -13.34 -22.79
CA ALA A 208 -3.21 -12.93 -23.06
C ALA A 208 -2.84 -12.97 -24.55
N SER A 209 -3.68 -13.60 -25.39
CA SER A 209 -3.47 -13.65 -26.83
C SER A 209 -3.74 -12.32 -27.53
N ASP A 210 -4.61 -11.45 -26.99
CA ASP A 210 -5.03 -10.20 -27.65
C ASP A 210 -4.61 -8.92 -26.90
N TYR A 211 -3.76 -9.03 -25.87
CA TYR A 211 -3.42 -7.90 -24.98
C TYR A 211 -2.13 -7.16 -25.37
N THR A 212 -1.60 -7.39 -26.57
CA THR A 212 -0.54 -6.57 -27.18
C THR A 212 -1.05 -5.90 -28.45
N LEU A 213 -0.34 -4.91 -28.97
CA LEU A 213 -0.83 -4.12 -30.11
C LEU A 213 -0.41 -4.69 -31.48
N SER A 214 0.62 -5.54 -31.56
CA SER A 214 1.06 -6.13 -32.84
C SER A 214 1.38 -7.62 -32.82
N VAL A 215 1.33 -8.27 -31.66
CA VAL A 215 1.66 -9.68 -31.49
C VAL A 215 0.55 -10.41 -30.74
N SER A 216 0.09 -11.53 -31.29
CA SER A 216 -0.90 -12.38 -30.63
C SER A 216 -0.46 -13.83 -30.59
N PHE A 217 -0.96 -14.57 -29.59
CA PHE A 217 -0.82 -16.02 -29.59
C PHE A 217 -1.76 -16.65 -30.62
N ASP A 218 -1.35 -17.81 -31.16
CA ASP A 218 -2.13 -18.58 -32.13
C ASP A 218 -3.46 -19.09 -31.54
N GLU A 219 -3.51 -19.26 -30.22
CA GLU A 219 -4.67 -19.74 -29.46
C GLU A 219 -4.91 -18.83 -28.25
N SER A 220 -6.18 -18.77 -27.82
CA SER A 220 -6.62 -18.05 -26.63
C SER A 220 -5.90 -18.54 -25.37
N VAL A 221 -5.44 -17.60 -24.55
CA VAL A 221 -4.79 -17.86 -23.27
C VAL A 221 -5.48 -17.04 -22.18
N ASP A 222 -6.61 -17.56 -21.68
CA ASP A 222 -7.34 -16.96 -20.56
C ASP A 222 -6.51 -17.01 -19.26
N THR A 223 -6.29 -15.86 -18.67
CA THR A 223 -5.41 -15.71 -17.51
C THR A 223 -5.80 -14.53 -16.63
N VAL A 224 -5.05 -14.33 -15.54
CA VAL A 224 -5.24 -13.26 -14.57
C VAL A 224 -3.89 -12.61 -14.26
N MET A 225 -3.84 -11.29 -14.21
CA MET A 225 -2.66 -10.56 -13.73
C MET A 225 -3.01 -9.37 -12.83
N MET A 226 -2.08 -9.01 -11.95
CA MET A 226 -2.15 -7.77 -11.18
C MET A 226 -1.82 -6.59 -12.08
N PHE A 227 -2.67 -5.55 -12.11
CA PHE A 227 -2.46 -4.36 -12.94
C PHE A 227 -2.28 -3.07 -12.13
N LEU A 228 -2.61 -3.09 -10.83
CA LEU A 228 -2.50 -1.94 -9.93
C LEU A 228 -2.38 -2.43 -8.48
N SER A 229 -1.65 -1.68 -7.64
CA SER A 229 -1.61 -1.92 -6.20
C SER A 229 -1.41 -0.61 -5.43
N GLU A 230 -2.15 -0.47 -4.33
CA GLU A 230 -2.13 0.69 -3.43
C GLU A 230 -0.97 0.66 -2.43
N ALA A 231 -0.28 -0.47 -2.31
CA ALA A 231 0.80 -0.65 -1.34
C ALA A 231 2.19 -0.37 -1.93
N LEU A 232 2.29 -0.11 -3.23
CA LEU A 232 3.56 0.04 -3.92
C LEU A 232 4.08 1.47 -3.83
N ASN A 233 5.41 1.59 -3.75
CA ASN A 233 6.09 2.88 -3.86
C ASN A 233 6.40 3.19 -5.33
N PRO A 234 6.44 4.48 -5.75
CA PRO A 234 6.92 4.87 -7.07
C PRO A 234 8.28 4.25 -7.42
N GLY A 235 8.45 3.85 -8.69
CA GLY A 235 9.60 3.12 -9.21
C GLY A 235 9.50 1.59 -9.08
N THR A 236 8.55 1.07 -8.32
CA THR A 236 8.36 -0.39 -8.17
C THR A 236 7.78 -0.98 -9.45
N SER A 237 8.38 -2.09 -9.91
CA SER A 237 7.89 -2.85 -11.08
C SER A 237 7.55 -4.29 -10.72
N TRP A 238 6.55 -4.84 -11.40
CA TRP A 238 6.15 -6.24 -11.30
C TRP A 238 5.84 -6.78 -12.69
N ALA A 239 6.08 -8.08 -12.90
CA ALA A 239 5.90 -8.69 -14.19
C ALA A 239 5.06 -9.97 -14.10
N SER A 240 4.27 -10.22 -15.14
CA SER A 240 3.61 -11.48 -15.40
C SER A 240 4.00 -11.97 -16.78
N GLU A 241 4.19 -13.27 -16.94
CA GLU A 241 4.62 -13.88 -18.19
C GLU A 241 3.74 -15.09 -18.49
N PHE A 242 3.34 -15.22 -19.74
CA PHE A 242 2.46 -16.29 -20.20
C PHE A 242 3.09 -16.99 -21.40
N ASP A 243 2.90 -18.31 -21.44
CA ASP A 243 3.38 -19.18 -22.50
C ASP A 243 2.27 -19.42 -23.53
N GLY A 244 2.65 -19.47 -24.80
CA GLY A 244 1.75 -19.76 -25.91
C GLY A 244 2.54 -20.14 -27.15
N LYS A 245 1.92 -20.01 -28.33
CA LYS A 245 2.59 -20.14 -29.62
C LYS A 245 2.34 -18.91 -30.47
N ILE A 246 3.33 -18.50 -31.25
CA ILE A 246 3.21 -17.42 -32.23
C ILE A 246 3.73 -17.97 -33.56
N ASN A 247 2.89 -18.01 -34.58
CA ASN A 247 3.20 -18.66 -35.86
C ASN A 247 3.73 -20.08 -35.66
N THR A 248 3.08 -20.87 -34.80
CA THR A 248 3.40 -22.24 -34.37
C THR A 248 4.65 -22.41 -33.50
N GLN A 249 5.45 -21.35 -33.28
CA GLN A 249 6.66 -21.40 -32.47
C GLN A 249 6.33 -21.24 -30.98
N PRO A 250 6.86 -22.09 -30.07
CA PRO A 250 6.74 -21.89 -28.63
C PRO A 250 7.24 -20.50 -28.24
N SER A 251 6.39 -19.69 -27.62
CA SER A 251 6.65 -18.27 -27.43
C SER A 251 6.14 -17.79 -26.07
N LYS A 252 6.61 -16.63 -25.64
CA LYS A 252 6.23 -15.99 -24.38
C LYS A 252 5.84 -14.54 -24.61
N ILE A 253 4.81 -14.07 -23.90
CA ILE A 253 4.49 -12.65 -23.78
C ILE A 253 4.64 -12.25 -22.32
N ARG A 254 5.37 -11.16 -22.07
CA ARG A 254 5.63 -10.58 -20.76
C ARG A 254 4.97 -9.22 -20.65
N TYR A 255 4.25 -9.02 -19.56
CA TYR A 255 3.61 -7.77 -19.16
C TYR A 255 4.35 -7.23 -17.94
N THR A 256 5.09 -6.12 -18.11
CA THR A 256 5.81 -5.46 -17.02
C THR A 256 5.11 -4.16 -16.68
N TYR A 257 4.53 -4.12 -15.49
CA TYR A 257 3.94 -2.91 -14.94
C TYR A 257 4.94 -2.19 -14.03
N THR A 258 4.85 -0.87 -14.00
CA THR A 258 5.63 0.00 -13.11
C THR A 258 4.72 1.08 -12.54
N LEU A 259 4.69 1.23 -11.22
CA LEU A 259 4.11 2.41 -10.60
C LEU A 259 5.10 3.56 -10.80
N VAL A 260 4.80 4.48 -11.72
CA VAL A 260 5.71 5.58 -12.09
C VAL A 260 5.60 6.72 -11.09
N GLU A 261 4.37 7.08 -10.73
CA GLU A 261 4.06 8.19 -9.85
C GLU A 261 2.87 7.82 -8.96
N ALA A 262 2.89 8.26 -7.71
CA ALA A 262 1.79 8.07 -6.76
C ALA A 262 1.39 9.42 -6.17
N ASN A 263 0.09 9.60 -5.98
CA ASN A 263 -0.54 10.81 -5.42
C ASN A 263 -0.22 12.11 -6.20
N GLY A 264 -0.06 12.01 -7.52
CA GLY A 264 0.15 13.15 -8.41
C GLY A 264 -1.14 13.90 -8.71
N ASN A 265 -1.02 14.92 -9.57
CA ASN A 265 -2.16 15.68 -10.09
C ASN A 265 -2.18 15.60 -11.62
N LEU A 266 -3.35 15.48 -12.23
CA LEU A 266 -3.49 15.41 -13.68
C LEU A 266 -4.68 16.25 -14.16
N ASP A 267 -4.44 17.11 -15.15
CA ASP A 267 -5.49 17.75 -15.93
C ASP A 267 -5.97 16.81 -17.05
N VAL A 268 -7.26 16.49 -17.02
CA VAL A 268 -7.97 15.79 -18.09
C VAL A 268 -9.17 16.64 -18.48
N ASN A 269 -9.21 17.08 -19.73
CA ASN A 269 -10.31 17.88 -20.30
C ASN A 269 -10.65 19.16 -19.49
N GLY A 270 -9.66 19.81 -18.88
CA GLY A 270 -9.82 21.04 -18.11
C GLY A 270 -10.24 20.81 -16.65
N VAL A 271 -10.31 19.56 -16.21
CA VAL A 271 -10.58 19.17 -14.82
C VAL A 271 -9.30 18.62 -14.19
N ILE A 272 -8.89 19.23 -13.08
CA ILE A 272 -7.72 18.77 -12.31
C ILE A 272 -8.17 17.67 -11.35
N PHE A 273 -7.66 16.46 -11.58
CA PHE A 273 -7.78 15.34 -10.67
C PHE A 273 -6.57 15.30 -9.74
N ASN A 274 -6.81 15.20 -8.43
CA ASN A 274 -5.77 15.04 -7.41
C ASN A 274 -5.67 13.58 -6.98
N ASN A 275 -4.59 13.22 -6.28
CA ASN A 275 -4.33 11.85 -5.83
C ASN A 275 -4.41 10.85 -6.99
N VAL A 276 -3.57 11.07 -8.01
CA VAL A 276 -3.51 10.25 -9.22
C VAL A 276 -2.31 9.31 -9.16
N HIS A 277 -2.52 8.03 -9.42
CA HIS A 277 -1.46 7.05 -9.66
C HIS A 277 -1.22 6.93 -11.17
N LYS A 278 0.03 7.12 -11.60
CA LYS A 278 0.47 6.84 -12.96
C LYS A 278 1.13 5.47 -13.00
N VAL A 279 0.54 4.55 -13.73
CA VAL A 279 1.07 3.20 -13.94
C VAL A 279 1.46 3.03 -15.40
N LYS A 280 2.68 2.57 -15.66
CA LYS A 280 3.15 2.21 -17.00
C LYS A 280 3.05 0.70 -17.18
N LEU A 281 2.59 0.24 -18.34
CA LEU A 281 2.71 -1.14 -18.81
C LEU A 281 3.66 -1.16 -20.01
N LYS A 282 4.61 -2.09 -20.00
CA LYS A 282 5.43 -2.48 -21.15
C LYS A 282 5.12 -3.93 -21.50
N THR A 283 4.84 -4.21 -22.77
CA THR A 283 4.67 -5.57 -23.28
C THR A 283 5.90 -5.99 -24.08
N GLU A 284 6.33 -7.23 -23.92
CA GLU A 284 7.45 -7.82 -24.64
C GLU A 284 7.10 -9.23 -25.11
N ALA A 285 7.49 -9.59 -26.33
CA ALA A 285 7.32 -10.93 -26.87
C ALA A 285 8.67 -11.61 -27.12
N LYS A 286 8.75 -12.91 -26.81
CA LYS A 286 9.88 -13.78 -27.16
C LYS A 286 9.35 -14.89 -28.05
N ILE A 287 9.71 -14.87 -29.33
CA ILE A 287 9.26 -15.85 -30.33
C ILE A 287 10.30 -16.96 -30.46
N GLY A 288 9.89 -18.22 -30.22
CA GLY A 288 10.80 -19.36 -30.27
C GLY A 288 11.99 -19.20 -29.30
N ASN A 289 13.19 -19.47 -29.82
CA ASN A 289 14.45 -19.27 -29.11
C ASN A 289 15.01 -17.84 -29.22
N GLY A 290 14.22 -16.89 -29.70
CA GLY A 290 14.62 -15.48 -29.86
C GLY A 290 14.86 -14.75 -28.53
N GLN A 291 15.11 -13.45 -28.62
CA GLN A 291 15.17 -12.56 -27.45
C GLN A 291 13.81 -11.91 -27.20
N TYR A 292 13.62 -11.32 -26.03
CA TYR A 292 12.47 -10.44 -25.79
C TYR A 292 12.61 -9.19 -26.65
N VAL A 293 11.54 -8.87 -27.37
CA VAL A 293 11.40 -7.66 -28.15
C VAL A 293 10.20 -6.90 -27.61
N GLU A 294 10.37 -5.61 -27.35
CA GLU A 294 9.30 -4.73 -26.89
C GLU A 294 8.27 -4.52 -28.00
N ASP A 295 6.99 -4.67 -27.67
CA ASP A 295 5.87 -4.52 -28.61
C ASP A 295 5.17 -3.17 -28.43
N SER A 296 4.64 -2.94 -27.23
CA SER A 296 3.80 -1.78 -26.93
C SER A 296 4.02 -1.26 -25.51
N ASN A 297 3.67 0.00 -25.34
CA ASN A 297 3.65 0.66 -24.04
C ASN A 297 2.28 1.27 -23.80
N PHE A 298 1.88 1.27 -22.53
CA PHE A 298 0.70 1.96 -22.07
C PHE A 298 0.99 2.78 -20.81
N GLU A 299 0.26 3.88 -20.65
CA GLU A 299 0.19 4.65 -19.42
C GLU A 299 -1.26 4.73 -18.97
N PHE A 300 -1.51 4.30 -17.74
CA PHE A 300 -2.80 4.35 -17.08
C PHE A 300 -2.73 5.34 -15.93
N PHE A 301 -3.74 6.20 -15.82
CA PHE A 301 -3.85 7.19 -14.77
C PHE A 301 -5.10 6.89 -13.97
N TYR A 302 -4.93 6.57 -12.69
CA TYR A 302 -6.00 6.20 -11.78
C TYR A 302 -6.15 7.29 -10.72
N ALA A 303 -7.32 7.92 -10.61
CA ALA A 303 -7.61 8.86 -9.54
C ALA A 303 -8.31 8.17 -8.37
N ALA A 304 -7.87 8.49 -7.14
CA ALA A 304 -8.48 7.96 -5.93
C ALA A 304 -10.00 8.23 -5.89
N GLY A 305 -10.79 7.19 -5.64
CA GLY A 305 -12.25 7.28 -5.51
C GLY A 305 -12.99 7.40 -6.84
N ILE A 306 -12.25 7.45 -7.95
CA ILE A 306 -12.80 7.62 -9.29
C ILE A 306 -12.45 6.40 -10.13
N GLY A 307 -11.20 5.96 -10.19
CA GLY A 307 -10.79 4.89 -11.11
C GLY A 307 -9.93 5.41 -12.25
N LEU A 308 -9.97 4.71 -13.39
CA LEU A 308 -9.22 5.09 -14.59
C LEU A 308 -9.74 6.44 -15.12
N ILE A 309 -8.87 7.45 -15.19
CA ILE A 309 -9.21 8.78 -15.72
C ILE A 309 -8.57 9.08 -17.07
N ARG A 310 -7.49 8.36 -17.40
CA ARG A 310 -6.82 8.43 -18.70
C ARG A 310 -6.07 7.13 -18.98
N ALA A 311 -6.12 6.67 -20.23
CA ALA A 311 -5.24 5.64 -20.75
C ALA A 311 -4.58 6.14 -22.05
N LYS A 312 -3.30 5.83 -22.23
CA LYS A 312 -2.54 6.10 -23.44
C LYS A 312 -1.79 4.85 -23.85
N GLY A 313 -1.84 4.46 -25.12
CA GLY A 313 -1.11 3.32 -25.64
C GLY A 313 -0.38 3.68 -26.92
N TRP A 314 0.80 3.12 -27.15
CA TRP A 314 1.53 3.28 -28.40
C TRP A 314 2.35 2.05 -28.76
N LEU A 315 2.51 1.85 -30.07
CA LEU A 315 3.36 0.82 -30.65
C LEU A 315 4.83 1.27 -30.64
N VAL A 316 5.74 0.39 -30.25
CA VAL A 316 7.19 0.67 -30.35
C VAL A 316 7.62 0.78 -31.80
N ALA A 317 7.10 -0.10 -32.66
CA ALA A 317 7.41 -0.09 -34.09
C ALA A 317 6.77 1.09 -34.85
N ASN A 318 5.72 1.71 -34.30
CA ASN A 318 5.08 2.88 -34.87
C ASN A 318 4.59 3.84 -33.76
N PRO A 319 5.48 4.69 -33.21
CA PRO A 319 5.13 5.59 -32.12
C PRO A 319 4.07 6.65 -32.46
N ASN A 320 3.82 6.88 -33.76
CA ASN A 320 2.75 7.78 -34.21
C ASN A 320 1.37 7.15 -34.08
N PHE A 321 1.28 5.83 -33.94
CA PHE A 321 0.04 5.15 -33.57
C PHE A 321 -0.16 5.31 -32.07
N VAL A 322 -1.03 6.25 -31.69
CA VAL A 322 -1.37 6.53 -30.30
C VAL A 322 -2.86 6.28 -30.09
N LEU A 323 -3.17 5.41 -29.14
CA LEU A 323 -4.50 5.25 -28.60
C LEU A 323 -4.60 6.13 -27.36
N GLN A 324 -5.61 6.97 -27.25
CA GLN A 324 -5.87 7.75 -26.05
C GLN A 324 -7.33 7.68 -25.67
N GLN A 325 -7.57 7.52 -24.37
CA GLN A 325 -8.88 7.50 -23.76
C GLN A 325 -8.85 8.44 -22.57
N ASP A 326 -9.74 9.43 -22.56
CA ASP A 326 -9.81 10.47 -21.51
C ASP A 326 -11.20 10.50 -20.89
N ILE A 327 -11.28 10.55 -19.56
CA ILE A 327 -12.57 10.56 -18.86
C ILE A 327 -13.38 11.81 -19.18
N ARG A 328 -14.70 11.64 -19.32
CA ARG A 328 -15.66 12.71 -19.60
C ARG A 328 -16.63 12.92 -18.44
N HIS A 329 -17.35 11.88 -18.07
CA HIS A 329 -18.27 11.86 -16.93
C HIS A 329 -18.17 10.54 -16.19
N TYR A 330 -18.48 10.54 -14.90
CA TYR A 330 -18.50 9.35 -14.08
C TYR A 330 -19.49 9.48 -12.93
N LYS A 331 -19.86 8.33 -12.38
CA LYS A 331 -20.51 8.22 -11.08
C LYS A 331 -19.97 6.99 -10.38
N VAL A 332 -19.35 7.18 -9.22
CA VAL A 332 -18.86 6.09 -8.37
C VAL A 332 -19.70 6.07 -7.10
N PHE A 333 -20.15 4.87 -6.72
CA PHE A 333 -20.95 4.63 -5.52
C PHE A 333 -20.13 4.06 -4.38
#